data_AF-A0A4W5K7Y0-F1
#
_entry.id   AF-A0A4W5K7Y0-F1
#
_cell.length_a   1.000
_cell.length_b   1.000
_cell.length_c   1.000
_cell.angle_alpha   90.00
_cell.angle_beta   90.00
_cell.angle_gamma   90.00
#
_symmetry.space_group_name_H-M   'P 1'
#
loop_
_entity.id
_entity.type
_entity.pdbx_description
1 polymer ?
#
loop_
_entity_poly.entity_id
_entity_poly.type
_entity_poly.pdbx_seq_one_letter_code
_entity_poly.pdbx_strand_id
1 'polypeptide(L)' 'MAPEVAAVEKNGGYNQLCDIWAVGITSIELAELQPPMFDLHPMRSTAFHNFVKVSLTKNPKKRPTAEKLLSVTN' A
#
# COMPACT_ATOMS: atom_id res chain seq x y z
N MET A 1 -2.67 -2.30 10.15
CA MET A 1 -4.07 -1.84 9.98
C MET A 1 -4.08 -0.40 9.49
N ALA A 2 -5.07 -0.01 8.69
CA ALA A 2 -5.18 1.38 8.21
C ALA A 2 -5.54 2.35 9.36
N PRO A 3 -5.07 3.62 9.34
CA PRO A 3 -5.27 4.57 10.43
C PRO A 3 -6.75 4.81 10.79
N GLU A 4 -7.62 4.90 9.79
CA GLU A 4 -9.06 5.09 9.96
C GLU A 4 -9.75 3.90 10.64
N VAL A 5 -9.22 2.69 10.42
CA VAL A 5 -9.73 1.45 11.03
C VAL A 5 -9.25 1.34 12.48
N ALA A 6 -7.99 1.72 12.74
CA ALA A 6 -7.42 1.71 14.09
C ALA A 6 -8.05 2.78 15.00
N ALA A 7 -8.44 3.92 14.44
CA ALA A 7 -9.05 5.03 15.19
C ALA A 7 -10.55 4.86 15.45
N VAL A 8 -11.20 3.80 14.93
CA VAL A 8 -12.64 3.52 15.02
C VAL A 8 -13.46 4.81 14.84
N GLU A 9 -13.34 5.45 13.67
CA GLU A 9 -14.10 6.67 13.40
C GLU A 9 -15.60 6.38 13.47
N LYS A 10 -16.29 7.03 14.42
CA LYS A 10 -17.69 6.78 14.83
C LYS A 10 -18.75 6.88 13.72
N ASN A 11 -18.41 7.42 12.55
CA ASN A 11 -19.35 7.74 11.46
C ASN A 11 -19.06 6.97 10.15
N GLY A 12 -18.75 5.67 10.24
CA GLY A 12 -18.57 4.82 9.06
C GLY A 12 -17.17 4.94 8.43
N GLY A 13 -16.14 4.70 9.24
CA GLY A 13 -14.73 4.77 8.84
C GLY A 13 -14.19 3.55 8.06
N TYR A 14 -15.03 2.54 7.79
CA TYR A 14 -14.62 1.35 7.04
C TYR A 14 -15.17 1.42 5.62
N ASN A 15 -14.28 1.52 4.64
CA ASN A 15 -14.63 1.43 3.24
C ASN A 15 -13.57 0.60 2.51
N GLN A 16 -13.82 0.29 1.26
CA GLN A 16 -12.97 -0.54 0.39
C GLN A 16 -11.52 -0.04 0.28
N LEU A 17 -11.24 1.22 0.64
CA LEU A 17 -9.91 1.80 0.58
C LEU A 17 -9.01 1.27 1.70
N CYS A 18 -9.55 0.73 2.79
CA CYS A 18 -8.72 0.07 3.82
C CYS A 18 -7.98 -1.15 3.25
N ASP A 19 -8.57 -1.83 2.26
CA ASP A 19 -7.96 -2.99 1.60
C ASP A 19 -6.75 -2.55 0.76
N ILE A 20 -6.78 -1.34 0.19
CA ILE A 20 -5.63 -0.75 -0.51
C ILE A 20 -4.46 -0.50 0.46
N TRP A 21 -4.76 -0.05 1.68
CA TRP A 21 -3.73 0.06 2.70
C TRP A 21 -3.17 -1.31 3.09
N ALA A 22 -4.04 -2.31 3.27
CA ALA A 22 -3.62 -3.67 3.59
C ALA A 22 -2.69 -4.24 2.49
N VAL A 23 -3.03 -4.05 1.22
CA VAL A 23 -2.19 -4.43 0.07
C VAL A 23 -0.81 -3.75 0.13
N GLY A 24 -0.75 -2.47 0.48
CA GLY A 24 0.51 -1.75 0.68
C GLY A 24 1.39 -2.36 1.77
N ILE A 25 0.78 -2.76 2.90
CA ILE A 25 1.48 -3.43 4.00
C ILE A 25 1.94 -4.84 3.58
N THR A 26 1.07 -5.65 2.96
CA THR A 26 1.43 -6.97 2.44
C THR A 26 2.55 -6.90 1.41
N SER A 27 2.59 -5.86 0.58
CA SER A 27 3.68 -5.67 -0.38
C SER A 27 5.02 -5.40 0.29
N ILE A 28 5.04 -4.67 1.40
CA ILE A 28 6.24 -4.49 2.24
C ILE A 28 6.62 -5.82 2.88
N GLU A 29 5.67 -6.55 3.48
CA GLU A 29 5.91 -7.84 4.12
C GLU A 29 6.53 -8.85 3.13
N LEU A 30 6.00 -8.92 1.90
CA LEU A 30 6.55 -9.77 0.83
C LEU A 30 7.95 -9.32 0.38
N ALA A 31 8.21 -8.01 0.35
CA ALA A 31 9.52 -7.47 -0.01
C ALA A 31 10.57 -7.68 1.09
N GLU A 32 10.15 -7.71 2.36
CA GLU A 32 11.04 -7.92 3.50
C GLU A 32 11.33 -9.41 3.75
N LEU A 33 10.59 -10.33 3.13
CA LEU A 33 10.82 -11.78 3.17
C LEU A 33 11.67 -12.35 2.00
N GLN A 34 12.63 -11.53 1.56
CA GLN A 34 13.90 -11.92 0.90
C GLN A 34 13.79 -12.77 -0.39
N PRO A 35 13.61 -12.15 -1.57
CA PRO A 35 13.76 -12.81 -2.86
C PRO A 35 15.24 -13.21 -3.13
N PRO A 36 15.52 -14.18 -4.02
CA PRO A 36 16.89 -14.51 -4.39
C PRO A 36 17.60 -13.24 -4.90
N MET A 37 18.81 -12.99 -4.38
CA MET A 37 19.65 -11.80 -4.67
C MET A 37 19.34 -10.52 -3.87
N PHE A 38 18.70 -10.60 -2.70
CA PHE A 38 18.44 -9.43 -1.85
C PHE A 38 19.68 -8.59 -1.49
N ASP A 39 20.86 -9.21 -1.35
CA ASP A 39 22.12 -8.53 -1.01
C ASP A 39 22.75 -7.79 -2.21
N LEU A 40 22.27 -8.01 -3.43
CA LEU A 40 22.61 -7.16 -4.57
C LEU A 40 21.88 -5.83 -4.40
N HIS A 41 22.65 -4.74 -4.40
CA HIS A 41 22.15 -3.38 -4.16
C HIS A 41 20.76 -3.18 -4.81
N PRO A 42 19.69 -3.16 -4.01
CA PRO A 42 18.37 -3.22 -4.55
C PRO A 42 18.06 -1.83 -5.06
N MET A 43 18.11 -1.65 -6.37
CA MET A 43 17.15 -0.77 -7.00
C MET A 43 15.77 -1.37 -6.73
N ARG A 44 15.28 -1.24 -5.48
CA ARG A 44 13.85 -1.36 -5.17
C ARG A 44 13.20 -0.46 -6.21
N SER A 45 12.54 -1.09 -7.18
CA SER A 45 12.11 -0.43 -8.40
C SER A 45 11.39 0.86 -8.04
N THR A 46 11.69 1.96 -8.74
CA THR A 46 10.98 3.24 -8.55
C THR A 46 9.47 3.02 -8.63
N ALA A 47 9.03 2.07 -9.47
CA ALA A 47 7.62 1.66 -9.55
C ALA A 47 7.13 1.02 -8.25
N PHE A 48 7.90 0.13 -7.61
CA PHE A 48 7.55 -0.48 -6.32
C PHE A 48 7.46 0.56 -5.20
N HIS A 49 8.42 1.47 -5.11
CA HIS A 49 8.38 2.57 -4.14
C HIS A 49 7.17 3.48 -4.34
N ASN A 50 6.85 3.82 -5.59
CA ASN A 50 5.68 4.63 -5.91
C ASN A 50 4.38 3.89 -5.57
N PHE A 51 4.29 2.60 -5.88
CA PHE A 51 3.15 1.76 -5.52
C PHE A 51 2.91 1.75 -4.01
N VAL A 52 3.95 1.44 -3.22
CA VAL A 52 3.85 1.42 -1.74
C VAL A 52 3.46 2.79 -1.19
N LYS A 53 4.08 3.87 -1.69
CA LYS A 53 3.79 5.25 -1.27
C LYS A 53 2.33 5.63 -1.50
N VAL A 54 1.79 5.26 -2.66
CA VAL A 54 0.42 5.58 -3.05
C VAL A 54 -0.58 4.74 -2.24
N SER A 55 -0.32 3.44 -2.07
CA SER A 55 -1.16 2.53 -1.28
C SER A 55 -1.24 2.94 0.19
N LEU A 56 -0.13 3.40 0.78
CA LEU A 56 -0.03 3.85 2.17
C LEU A 56 -0.38 5.33 2.36
N THR A 57 -1.31 5.86 1.56
CA THR A 57 -1.83 7.22 1.76
C THR A 57 -2.67 7.28 3.04
N LYS A 58 -2.23 8.10 4.01
CA LYS A 58 -2.86 8.24 5.33
C LYS A 58 -4.31 8.73 5.24
N ASN A 59 -4.59 9.68 4.36
CA ASN A 59 -5.96 10.17 4.17
C ASN A 59 -6.72 9.23 3.22
N PRO A 60 -7.75 8.51 3.68
CA PRO A 60 -8.48 7.55 2.85
C PRO A 60 -9.11 8.22 1.62
N LYS A 61 -9.58 9.48 1.72
CA LYS A 61 -10.18 10.20 0.58
C LYS A 61 -9.20 10.51 -0.55
N LYS A 62 -7.90 10.48 -0.27
CA LYS A 62 -6.82 10.70 -1.25
C LYS A 62 -6.17 9.40 -1.71
N ARG A 63 -6.48 8.27 -1.07
CA ARG A 63 -5.98 6.95 -1.44
C ARG A 63 -6.68 6.52 -2.75
N PRO A 64 -5.96 5.97 -3.74
CA PRO A 64 -6.61 5.55 -4.98
C PRO A 64 -7.54 4.36 -4.76
N THR A 65 -8.47 4.18 -5.69
CA THR A 65 -9.25 2.95 -5.83
C THR A 65 -8.40 1.83 -6.42
N ALA A 66 -8.87 0.58 -6.32
CA ALA A 66 -8.20 -0.58 -6.89
C ALA A 66 -7.92 -0.43 -8.40
N GLU A 67 -8.90 0.06 -9.16
CA GLU A 67 -8.77 0.30 -10.60
C GLU A 67 -7.62 1.28 -10.92
N LYS A 68 -7.53 2.38 -10.16
CA LYS A 68 -6.49 3.39 -10.35
C LYS A 68 -5.13 2.94 -9.84
N LEU A 69 -5.09 2.01 -8.87
CA LEU A 69 -3.85 1.43 -8.40
C LEU A 69 -3.26 0.46 -9.44
N LEU A 70 -4.10 -0.30 -10.13
CA LEU A 70 -3.67 -1.24 -11.18
C LEU A 70 -3.06 -0.51 -12.39
N SER A 71 -3.53 0.69 -12.71
CA SER A 71 -2.98 1.50 -13.81
C SER A 71 -1.63 2.16 -13.50
N VAL A 72 -1.13 2.10 -12.25
CA VAL A 72 0.20 2.63 -11.86
C VAL A 72 1.34 1.69 -12.27
N THR A 73 1.03 0.46 -12.70
CA THR A 73 2.02 -0.60 -12.96
C THR A 73 2.46 -0.71 -14.43
N ASN A 74 1.85 0.05 -15.35
CA ASN A 74 2.15 0.06 -16.79
C ASN A 74 2.90 1.32 -17.23
#